data_AF-A0A8S9UY72-F1
#
_entry.id   AF-A0A8S9UY72-F1
#
_cell.length_a   1.000
_cell.length_b   1.000
_cell.length_c   1.000
_cell.angle_alpha   90.00
_cell.angle_beta   90.00
_cell.angle_gamma   90.00
#
_symmetry.space_group_name_H-M   'P 1'
#
loop_
_entity.id
_entity.type
_entity.pdbx_description
1 polymer ?
#
loop_
_entity_poly.entity_id
_entity_poly.type
_entity_poly.pdbx_seq_one_letter_code
_entity_poly.pdbx_strand_id
1 'polypeptide(L)'
;MTKITSFMRVTKQPTAHGKKVDSSPVVKKQHVSKKKETTTPIASDEESGDHVPTFIYQTVKYKRKHEKHEVSKEMKTIVEFIKKYYDVPKDLETKAKFGCHSGLTYEKRLARAYSLGQLSPKRGKKTEAAPKPICLTCAAIGHTRKTCPDGF
;
A
#
# COMPACT_ATOMS: atom_id res chain seq x y z
N MET A 1 -5.32 31.73 45.15
CA MET A 1 -4.42 32.03 44.01
C MET A 1 -3.07 31.40 44.29
N THR A 2 -2.83 30.19 43.80
CA THR A 2 -1.55 29.48 43.95
C THR A 2 -0.83 29.48 42.61
N LYS A 3 0.38 30.06 42.65
CA LYS A 3 1.15 30.53 41.51
C LYS A 3 1.91 29.36 40.88
N ILE A 4 1.82 29.27 39.55
CA ILE A 4 2.62 28.40 38.69
C ILE A 4 4.06 28.94 38.67
N THR A 5 5.02 28.15 39.13
CA THR A 5 6.46 28.27 38.81
C THR A 5 7.08 26.90 39.08
N SER A 6 7.84 26.22 38.23
CA SER A 6 8.84 26.66 37.27
C SER A 6 9.11 25.51 36.29
N PHE A 7 9.15 25.79 34.99
CA PHE A 7 9.60 24.82 33.98
C PHE A 7 11.13 24.83 33.93
N MET A 8 11.76 23.68 34.18
CA MET A 8 13.19 23.47 33.96
C MET A 8 13.53 23.61 32.47
N ARG A 9 14.16 24.72 32.08
CA ARG A 9 14.77 24.87 30.75
C ARG A 9 16.14 24.22 30.75
N VAL A 10 16.28 23.07 30.09
CA VAL A 10 17.57 22.43 29.82
C VAL A 10 18.19 23.11 28.60
N THR A 11 19.07 24.09 28.82
CA THR A 11 19.91 24.66 27.76
C THR A 11 21.21 23.87 27.68
N LYS A 12 21.36 23.00 26.67
CA LYS A 12 22.67 22.45 26.31
C LYS A 12 23.51 23.57 25.69
N GLN A 13 24.62 23.91 26.32
CA GLN A 13 25.61 24.82 25.75
C GLN A 13 26.40 24.11 24.63
N PRO A 14 26.63 24.74 23.47
CA PRO A 14 27.55 24.23 22.48
C PRO A 14 29.00 24.56 22.90
N THR A 15 29.82 23.53 23.12
CA THR A 15 31.25 23.70 23.33
C THR A 15 31.92 24.08 22.00
N ALA A 16 32.42 25.31 21.93
CA ALA A 16 33.26 25.79 20.85
C ALA A 16 34.75 25.59 21.21
N HIS A 17 35.46 24.75 20.47
CA HIS A 17 36.92 24.79 20.40
C HIS A 17 37.34 24.71 18.94
N GLY A 18 38.01 25.77 18.47
CA GLY A 18 38.54 25.87 17.12
C GLY A 18 40.04 25.54 17.06
N LYS A 19 40.41 24.81 15.98
CA LYS A 19 41.61 24.93 15.10
C LYS A 19 43.01 24.75 15.73
N LYS A 20 43.98 23.99 15.20
CA LYS A 20 44.20 23.06 14.05
C LYS A 20 45.21 21.98 14.57
N VAL A 21 45.56 20.87 13.91
CA VAL A 21 46.54 20.72 12.80
C VAL A 21 46.43 19.30 12.20
N ASP A 22 46.62 19.23 10.89
CA ASP A 22 46.88 18.11 9.96
C ASP A 22 46.62 16.64 10.34
N SER A 23 45.73 16.01 9.57
CA SER A 23 46.01 14.85 8.69
C SER A 23 44.70 14.20 8.22
N SER A 24 44.40 14.27 6.91
CA SER A 24 43.38 13.39 6.29
C SER A 24 43.95 11.96 6.22
N PRO A 25 43.13 10.89 6.35
CA PRO A 25 42.40 10.44 5.16
C PRO A 25 40.95 10.03 5.42
N VAL A 26 40.15 10.27 4.38
CA VAL A 26 38.83 9.73 4.08
C VAL A 26 38.75 8.23 4.38
N VAL A 27 37.85 7.81 5.27
CA VAL A 27 37.41 6.41 5.36
C VAL A 27 35.93 6.32 5.02
N LYS A 28 35.72 5.63 3.90
CA LYS A 28 34.49 5.32 3.20
C LYS A 28 33.51 4.53 4.07
N LYS A 29 32.22 4.71 3.77
CA LYS A 29 31.11 3.78 4.04
C LYS A 29 31.59 2.33 4.08
N GLN A 30 31.50 1.69 5.25
CA GLN A 30 31.58 0.23 5.32
C GLN A 30 30.22 -0.35 4.98
N HIS A 31 30.07 -0.66 3.70
CA HIS A 31 29.16 -1.68 3.21
C HIS A 31 29.69 -3.05 3.67
N VAL A 32 29.00 -3.69 4.62
CA VAL A 32 29.31 -5.06 5.02
C VAL A 32 28.74 -6.00 3.96
N SER A 33 29.64 -6.67 3.25
CA SER A 33 29.34 -7.77 2.32
C SER A 33 30.04 -9.05 2.77
N LYS A 34 29.24 -10.08 3.08
CA LYS A 34 29.55 -11.53 3.00
C LYS A 34 28.30 -12.30 3.52
N LYS A 35 27.78 -13.37 2.92
CA LYS A 35 28.28 -14.26 1.85
C LYS A 35 27.10 -15.13 1.33
N LYS A 36 27.11 -15.42 0.02
CA LYS A 36 26.49 -16.55 -0.73
C LYS A 36 26.49 -17.87 0.07
N GLU A 37 25.59 -18.85 -0.09
CA GLU A 37 24.79 -19.39 -1.21
C GLU A 37 23.63 -20.20 -0.56
N THR A 38 22.44 -20.36 -1.15
CA THR A 38 22.05 -21.60 -1.86
C THR A 38 20.83 -21.33 -2.76
N THR A 39 20.93 -21.88 -3.95
CA THR A 39 20.16 -21.71 -5.18
C THR A 39 18.79 -22.38 -5.17
N THR A 40 17.77 -21.77 -5.81
CA THR A 40 17.03 -22.39 -6.93
C THR A 40 16.21 -21.33 -7.68
N PRO A 41 15.99 -21.52 -9.00
CA PRO A 41 15.73 -20.42 -9.92
C PRO A 41 14.25 -20.34 -10.32
N ILE A 42 13.72 -19.13 -10.42
CA ILE A 42 12.68 -18.84 -11.42
C ILE A 42 13.04 -17.52 -12.06
N ALA A 43 13.53 -17.63 -13.29
CA ALA A 43 13.65 -16.52 -14.21
C ALA A 43 12.25 -15.94 -14.49
N SER A 44 12.13 -14.62 -14.39
CA SER A 44 11.32 -13.84 -15.30
C SER A 44 11.95 -12.45 -15.37
N ASP A 45 12.59 -12.19 -16.51
CA ASP A 45 12.62 -10.89 -17.20
C ASP A 45 11.36 -10.05 -16.88
N GLU A 46 11.40 -8.73 -16.72
CA GLU A 46 12.05 -7.76 -17.60
C GLU A 46 12.51 -6.52 -16.82
N GLU A 47 13.64 -6.01 -17.27
CA GLU A 47 14.24 -4.71 -17.04
C GLU A 47 13.25 -3.56 -17.29
N SER A 48 12.46 -3.18 -16.28
CA SER A 48 11.78 -1.88 -16.06
C SER A 48 10.63 -2.05 -15.06
N GLY A 49 10.94 -2.40 -13.81
CA GLY A 49 9.90 -2.74 -12.84
C GLY A 49 10.30 -2.37 -11.43
N ASP A 50 9.50 -1.52 -10.80
CA ASP A 50 9.57 -1.19 -9.38
C ASP A 50 9.87 -2.43 -8.52
N HIS A 51 10.80 -2.31 -7.56
CA HIS A 51 11.17 -3.41 -6.66
C HIS A 51 9.94 -3.92 -5.90
N VAL A 52 9.57 -5.19 -6.14
CA VAL A 52 8.47 -5.85 -5.45
C VAL A 52 9.01 -6.58 -4.20
N PRO A 53 8.58 -6.22 -2.98
CA PRO A 53 9.09 -6.82 -1.75
C PRO A 53 8.46 -8.20 -1.50
N THR A 54 8.96 -9.20 -2.24
CA THR A 54 8.50 -10.61 -2.19
C THR A 54 8.54 -11.21 -0.79
N PHE A 55 9.54 -10.85 0.02
CA PHE A 55 9.67 -11.29 1.41
C PHE A 55 8.46 -10.88 2.28
N ILE A 56 7.98 -9.64 2.10
CA ILE A 56 6.80 -9.16 2.83
C ILE A 56 5.56 -9.95 2.38
N TYR A 57 5.44 -10.28 1.10
CA TYR A 57 4.28 -11.00 0.59
C TYR A 57 4.23 -12.44 1.12
N GLN A 58 5.38 -13.10 1.21
CA GLN A 58 5.49 -14.43 1.80
C GLN A 58 5.12 -14.42 3.28
N THR A 59 5.62 -13.45 4.05
CA THR A 59 5.34 -13.33 5.49
C THR A 59 3.87 -13.03 5.77
N VAL A 60 3.24 -12.14 5.01
CA VAL A 60 1.82 -11.82 5.15
C VAL A 60 0.88 -12.74 4.37
N LYS A 61 1.42 -13.77 3.69
CA LYS A 61 0.66 -14.71 2.84
C LYS A 61 -0.25 -14.01 1.84
N TYR A 62 0.23 -12.91 1.26
CA TYR A 62 -0.54 -12.12 0.31
C TYR A 62 -0.63 -12.84 -1.04
N LYS A 63 -1.87 -13.07 -1.50
CA LYS A 63 -2.16 -13.72 -2.78
C LYS A 63 -2.30 -12.69 -3.89
N ARG A 64 -1.43 -12.82 -4.89
CA ARG A 64 -1.39 -11.91 -6.05
C ARG A 64 -2.49 -12.23 -7.05
N LYS A 65 -2.80 -11.28 -7.94
CA LYS A 65 -3.82 -11.39 -8.99
C LYS A 65 -3.74 -12.69 -9.83
N HIS A 66 -2.54 -13.18 -10.11
CA HIS A 66 -2.31 -14.36 -10.96
C HIS A 66 -2.28 -15.68 -10.18
N GLU A 67 -2.40 -15.62 -8.86
CA GLU A 67 -2.39 -16.79 -8.00
C GLU A 67 -3.81 -17.32 -7.82
N LYS A 68 -4.02 -18.58 -8.22
CA LYS A 68 -5.32 -19.24 -8.08
C LYS A 68 -5.63 -19.39 -6.61
N HIS A 69 -6.69 -18.75 -6.15
CA HIS A 69 -7.18 -18.91 -4.79
C HIS A 69 -8.70 -18.80 -4.74
N GLU A 70 -9.27 -19.40 -3.70
CA GLU A 70 -10.71 -19.41 -3.49
C GLU A 70 -11.18 -18.02 -3.05
N VAL A 71 -12.01 -17.41 -3.89
CA VAL A 71 -12.66 -16.12 -3.64
C VAL A 71 -14.16 -16.36 -3.51
N SER A 72 -14.79 -15.74 -2.52
CA SER A 72 -16.25 -15.81 -2.31
C SER A 72 -17.00 -15.27 -3.54
N LYS A 73 -18.23 -15.76 -3.76
CA LYS A 73 -19.05 -15.36 -4.91
C LYS A 73 -19.32 -13.85 -4.93
N GLU A 74 -19.59 -13.27 -3.77
CA GLU A 74 -19.80 -11.82 -3.56
C GLU A 74 -18.57 -10.99 -3.96
N MET A 75 -17.37 -11.43 -3.59
CA MET A 75 -16.16 -10.70 -3.94
C MET A 75 -15.89 -10.74 -5.45
N LYS A 76 -16.25 -11.83 -6.13
CA LYS A 76 -16.15 -11.92 -7.60
C LYS A 76 -17.09 -10.92 -8.28
N THR A 77 -18.35 -10.83 -7.85
CA THR A 77 -19.32 -9.88 -8.42
C THR A 77 -18.89 -8.43 -8.19
N ILE A 78 -18.35 -8.11 -7.00
CA ILE A 78 -17.78 -6.79 -6.70
C ILE A 78 -16.60 -6.47 -7.64
N VAL A 79 -15.67 -7.41 -7.81
CA VAL A 79 -14.50 -7.22 -8.68
C VAL A 79 -14.92 -7.05 -10.14
N GLU A 80 -15.91 -7.80 -10.62
CA GLU A 80 -16.48 -7.65 -11.96
C GLU A 80 -17.12 -6.29 -12.15
N PHE A 81 -17.90 -5.81 -11.17
CA PHE A 81 -18.48 -4.47 -11.19
C PHE A 81 -17.39 -3.39 -11.27
N ILE A 82 -16.38 -3.47 -10.41
CA ILE A 82 -15.27 -2.51 -10.40
C ILE A 82 -14.53 -2.52 -11.74
N LYS A 83 -14.23 -3.69 -12.30
CA LYS A 83 -13.58 -3.79 -13.63
C LYS A 83 -14.42 -3.20 -14.76
N LYS A 84 -15.75 -3.26 -14.67
CA LYS A 84 -16.65 -2.70 -15.69
C LYS A 84 -16.70 -1.18 -15.64
N TYR A 85 -16.85 -0.60 -14.44
CA TYR A 85 -17.12 0.84 -14.28
C TYR A 85 -15.92 1.68 -13.87
N TYR A 86 -14.83 1.08 -13.40
CA TYR A 86 -13.65 1.79 -12.89
C TYR A 86 -12.37 1.37 -13.62
N ASP A 87 -11.45 2.32 -13.72
CA ASP A 87 -10.11 2.06 -14.23
C ASP A 87 -9.25 1.50 -13.10
N VAL A 88 -8.87 0.23 -13.26
CA VAL A 88 -8.03 -0.49 -12.29
C VAL A 88 -6.57 -0.39 -12.76
N PRO A 89 -5.70 0.33 -12.02
CA PRO A 89 -4.29 0.43 -12.38
C PRO A 89 -3.59 -0.92 -12.34
N LYS A 90 -2.66 -1.16 -13.27
CA LYS A 90 -1.80 -2.36 -13.27
C LYS A 90 -0.94 -2.42 -12.01
N ASP A 91 -0.49 -1.26 -11.53
CA ASP A 91 0.41 -1.12 -10.37
C ASP A 91 -0.32 -1.04 -9.03
N LEU A 92 -1.55 -1.56 -8.95
CA LEU A 92 -2.37 -1.50 -7.74
C LEU A 92 -1.68 -2.17 -6.54
N GLU A 93 -0.84 -3.19 -6.78
CA GLU A 93 -0.11 -3.89 -5.73
C GLU A 93 1.16 -3.16 -5.29
N THR A 94 1.75 -2.36 -6.17
CA THR A 94 3.06 -1.70 -5.95
C THR A 94 2.90 -0.29 -5.38
N LYS A 95 1.85 0.43 -5.77
CA LYS A 95 1.65 1.82 -5.36
C LYS A 95 1.17 1.93 -3.91
N ALA A 96 1.94 2.65 -3.10
CA ALA A 96 1.60 2.97 -1.71
C ALA A 96 0.26 3.71 -1.55
N LYS A 97 -0.24 4.37 -2.60
CA LYS A 97 -1.54 5.06 -2.61
C LYS A 97 -2.70 4.15 -2.24
N PHE A 98 -2.65 2.87 -2.62
CA PHE A 98 -3.72 1.90 -2.35
C PHE A 98 -3.64 1.28 -0.94
N GLY A 99 -2.71 1.77 -0.12
CA GLY A 99 -2.46 1.34 1.25
C GLY A 99 -1.62 0.07 1.34
N CYS A 100 -1.37 -0.33 2.58
CA CYS A 100 -0.59 -1.51 2.91
C CYS A 100 -1.19 -2.78 2.30
N HIS A 101 -0.44 -3.88 2.31
CA HIS A 101 -0.91 -5.23 1.94
C HIS A 101 -1.88 -5.82 3.00
N SER A 102 -2.67 -4.95 3.64
CA SER A 102 -3.73 -5.28 4.60
C SER A 102 -4.94 -5.79 3.83
N GLY A 103 -5.20 -7.10 3.94
CA GLY A 103 -6.16 -7.81 3.10
C GLY A 103 -5.39 -8.81 2.26
N LEU A 104 -5.39 -10.06 2.73
CA LEU A 104 -4.59 -11.19 2.25
C LEU A 104 -4.67 -11.46 0.74
N THR A 105 -5.58 -10.82 0.00
CA THR A 105 -5.80 -11.06 -1.43
C THR A 105 -5.97 -9.76 -2.22
N TYR A 106 -5.65 -9.83 -3.51
CA TYR A 106 -5.81 -8.74 -4.47
C TYR A 106 -7.24 -8.16 -4.50
N GLU A 107 -8.27 -9.00 -4.44
CA GLU A 107 -9.68 -8.61 -4.51
C GLU A 107 -10.10 -7.78 -3.30
N LYS A 108 -9.63 -8.16 -2.09
CA LYS A 108 -9.90 -7.40 -0.87
C LYS A 108 -9.25 -6.03 -0.92
N ARG A 109 -8.03 -5.94 -1.47
CA ARG A 109 -7.37 -4.66 -1.70
C ARG A 109 -8.13 -3.81 -2.72
N LEU A 110 -8.59 -4.40 -3.82
CA LEU A 110 -9.36 -3.70 -4.84
C LEU A 110 -10.69 -3.16 -4.27
N ALA A 111 -11.40 -3.98 -3.48
CA ALA A 111 -12.61 -3.57 -2.78
C ALA A 111 -12.36 -2.42 -1.78
N ARG A 112 -11.21 -2.45 -1.09
CA ARG A 112 -10.78 -1.35 -0.20
C ARG A 112 -10.46 -0.07 -0.98
N ALA A 113 -9.74 -0.17 -2.10
CA ALA A 113 -9.47 0.99 -2.95
C ALA A 113 -10.76 1.62 -3.47
N TYR A 114 -11.76 0.79 -3.79
CA TYR A 114 -13.10 1.22 -4.15
C TYR A 114 -13.83 1.94 -3.00
N SER A 115 -13.86 1.36 -1.79
CA SER A 115 -14.53 2.01 -0.64
C SER A 115 -13.90 3.33 -0.22
N LEU A 116 -12.59 3.49 -0.44
CA LEU A 116 -11.86 4.73 -0.19
C LEU A 116 -11.96 5.73 -1.35
N GLY A 117 -12.65 5.41 -2.45
CA GLY A 117 -12.77 6.30 -3.61
C GLY A 117 -11.44 6.57 -4.33
N GLN A 118 -10.47 5.66 -4.22
CA GLN A 118 -9.12 5.83 -4.80
C GLN A 118 -9.05 5.42 -6.28
N LEU A 119 -10.12 4.80 -6.80
CA LEU A 119 -10.22 4.39 -8.20
C LEU A 119 -10.91 5.46 -9.01
N SER A 120 -10.35 5.79 -10.16
CA SER A 120 -11.01 6.69 -11.12
C SER A 120 -12.12 5.94 -11.85
N PRO A 121 -13.34 6.50 -11.96
CA PRO A 121 -14.37 5.93 -12.81
C PRO A 121 -13.89 5.94 -14.27
N LYS A 122 -14.22 4.89 -15.01
CA LYS A 122 -14.01 4.86 -16.45
C LYS A 122 -14.79 6.01 -17.06
N ARG A 123 -14.11 6.81 -17.88
CA ARG A 123 -14.77 7.88 -18.65
C ARG A 123 -15.63 7.24 -19.74
N GLY A 124 -16.87 6.92 -19.40
CA GLY A 124 -17.94 6.70 -20.36
C GLY A 124 -18.28 8.01 -21.08
N LYS A 125 -18.98 7.91 -22.22
CA LYS A 125 -19.44 9.08 -22.99
C LYS A 125 -20.18 10.05 -22.04
N LYS A 126 -19.99 11.36 -22.24
CA LYS A 126 -20.35 12.50 -21.35
C LYS A 126 -21.81 12.57 -20.86
N THR A 127 -22.65 11.60 -21.19
CA THR A 127 -24.09 11.55 -20.94
C THR A 127 -24.51 10.43 -19.98
N GLU A 128 -23.62 9.54 -19.55
CA GLU A 128 -23.95 8.49 -18.60
C GLU A 128 -23.82 8.99 -17.16
N ALA A 129 -24.92 8.94 -16.41
CA ALA A 129 -24.94 9.24 -14.98
C ALA A 129 -23.91 8.39 -14.22
N ALA A 130 -23.34 8.95 -13.14
CA ALA A 130 -22.35 8.25 -12.32
C ALA A 130 -22.85 6.84 -11.95
N PRO A 131 -22.01 5.79 -12.07
CA PRO A 131 -22.43 4.43 -11.82
C PRO A 131 -22.93 4.29 -10.37
N LYS A 132 -24.11 3.68 -10.20
CA LYS A 132 -24.70 3.43 -8.88
C LYS A 132 -23.70 2.65 -8.00
N PRO A 133 -23.57 2.97 -6.70
CA PRO A 133 -22.58 2.31 -5.85
C PRO A 133 -22.91 0.84 -5.63
N ILE A 134 -21.89 -0.01 -5.43
CA ILE A 134 -22.05 -1.42 -5.03
C ILE A 134 -21.79 -1.57 -3.53
N CYS A 135 -22.62 -2.34 -2.84
CA CYS A 135 -22.42 -2.70 -1.44
C CYS A 135 -21.33 -3.77 -1.32
N LEU A 136 -20.38 -3.58 -0.39
CA LEU A 136 -19.30 -4.54 -0.16
C LEU A 136 -19.70 -5.74 0.70
N THR A 137 -20.85 -5.71 1.39
CA THR A 137 -21.32 -6.82 2.24
C THR A 137 -22.25 -7.76 1.49
N CYS A 138 -23.25 -7.24 0.76
CA CYS A 138 -24.21 -8.08 0.02
C CYS A 138 -23.98 -8.10 -1.51
N ALA A 139 -22.96 -7.40 -2.01
CA ALA A 139 -22.67 -7.26 -3.44
C ALA A 139 -23.82 -6.70 -4.31
N ALA A 140 -24.85 -6.11 -3.69
CA ALA A 140 -25.97 -5.50 -4.40
C ALA A 140 -25.64 -4.07 -4.87
N ILE A 141 -26.21 -3.69 -6.01
CA ILE A 141 -26.03 -2.37 -6.61
C ILE A 141 -27.13 -1.44 -6.09
N GLY A 142 -26.78 -0.20 -5.75
CA GLY A 142 -27.70 0.87 -5.39
C GLY A 142 -27.48 1.46 -4.00
N HIS A 143 -26.63 0.87 -3.18
CA HIS A 143 -26.40 1.34 -1.81
C HIS A 143 -24.96 1.06 -1.36
N THR A 144 -24.50 1.79 -0.34
CA THR A 144 -23.15 1.63 0.22
C THR A 144 -23.18 0.79 1.49
N ARG A 145 -22.02 0.33 1.97
CA ARG A 145 -21.90 -0.44 3.24
C ARG A 145 -22.71 0.14 4.40
N LYS A 146 -22.80 1.47 4.51
CA LYS A 146 -23.48 2.17 5.61
C LYS A 146 -25.01 2.02 5.59
N THR A 147 -25.56 1.71 4.42
CA THR A 147 -26.99 1.63 4.16
C THR A 147 -27.38 0.23 3.67
N CYS A 148 -26.55 -0.79 3.91
CA CYS A 148 -26.90 -2.15 3.52
C CYS A 148 -27.86 -2.73 4.55
N PRO A 149 -28.99 -3.33 4.12
CA PRO A 149 -29.96 -3.93 5.03
C PRO A 149 -29.36 -5.14 5.77
N ASP A 150 -28.41 -5.83 5.15
CA ASP A 150 -27.67 -6.97 5.74
C ASP A 150 -26.40 -6.54 6.49
N GLY A 151 -26.12 -5.23 6.56
CA GLY A 151 -24.93 -4.69 7.21
C GLY A 151 -25.17 -4.43 8.69
N PHE A 152 -24.73 -5.36 9.54
CA PHE A 152 -24.59 -5.11 10.98
C PHE A 152 -23.51 -4.06 11.28
#